data_AF-A0AAJ4VU42-F1
#
_entry.id   AF-A0AAJ4VU42-F1
#
_cell.length_a   1.000
_cell.length_b   1.000
_cell.length_c   1.000
_cell.angle_alpha   90.00
_cell.angle_beta   90.00
_cell.angle_gamma   90.00
#
_symmetry.space_group_name_H-M   'P 1'
#
loop_
_entity.id
_entity.type
_entity.pdbx_description
1 polymer ?
#
loop_
_entity_poly.entity_id
_entity_poly.type
_entity_poly.pdbx_seq_one_letter_code
_entity_poly.pdbx_strand_id
1 'polypeptide(L)'
;MSSPMYREIDAPPYRLVINVQPKYRTGSPGQIEGYVSRCTVTRLDGSPVYQGDLQYQIFDGEIFIDLESAIRDGEQRARDAINTGFPH
;
A
#
# COMPACT_ATOMS: atom_id res chain seq x y z
N MET A 1 -19.13 0.31 5.58
CA MET A 1 -18.58 1.68 5.55
C MET A 1 -17.14 1.58 5.10
N SER A 2 -16.77 2.19 3.97
CA SER A 2 -15.36 2.26 3.55
C SER A 2 -14.62 3.19 4.52
N SER A 3 -13.60 2.68 5.20
CA SER A 3 -12.67 3.58 5.90
C SER A 3 -11.91 4.37 4.83
N PRO A 4 -11.74 5.70 4.97
CA PRO A 4 -10.93 6.49 4.02
C PRO A 4 -9.48 5.98 3.94
N MET A 5 -9.05 5.24 4.95
CA MET A 5 -7.76 4.55 5.06
C MET A 5 -7.62 3.33 4.14
N TYR A 6 -8.66 2.96 3.38
CA TYR A 6 -8.64 1.77 2.54
C TYR A 6 -9.05 2.12 1.11
N ARG A 7 -8.24 1.70 0.14
CA ARG A 7 -8.53 1.87 -1.28
C ARG A 7 -8.16 0.62 -2.07
N GLU A 8 -9.12 0.12 -2.84
CA GLU A 8 -8.90 -0.89 -3.87
C GLU A 8 -8.78 -0.22 -5.23
N ILE A 9 -7.79 -0.64 -6.01
CA ILE A 9 -7.56 -0.15 -7.37
C ILE A 9 -7.31 -1.37 -8.26
N ASP A 10 -8.16 -1.58 -9.25
CA ASP A 10 -7.91 -2.58 -10.28
C ASP A 10 -6.94 -2.01 -11.32
N ALA A 11 -5.83 -2.71 -11.53
CA ALA A 11 -4.78 -2.40 -12.50
C ALA A 11 -4.43 -3.68 -13.27
N PRO A 12 -5.27 -4.12 -14.23
CA PRO A 12 -5.15 -5.44 -14.86
C PRO A 12 -3.74 -5.72 -15.39
N PRO A 13 -3.17 -6.91 -15.12
CA PRO A 13 -3.82 -8.10 -14.54
C PRO A 13 -3.85 -8.15 -12.99
N TYR A 14 -3.53 -7.05 -12.32
CA TYR A 14 -3.38 -6.98 -10.86
C TYR A 14 -4.52 -6.23 -10.17
N ARG A 15 -4.68 -6.48 -8.88
CA ARG A 15 -5.42 -5.64 -7.94
C ARG A 15 -4.45 -5.08 -6.91
N LEU A 16 -4.59 -3.80 -6.64
CA LEU A 16 -3.86 -3.08 -5.62
C LEU A 16 -4.80 -2.82 -4.45
N VAL A 17 -4.35 -3.18 -3.25
CA VAL A 17 -5.04 -2.86 -2.00
C VAL A 17 -4.14 -1.94 -1.21
N ILE A 18 -4.56 -0.70 -1.03
CA ILE A 18 -3.82 0.33 -0.29
C ILE A 18 -4.48 0.51 1.07
N ASN A 19 -3.71 0.30 2.12
CA ASN A 19 -4.13 0.48 3.50
C ASN A 19 -3.26 1.55 4.16
N VAL A 20 -3.86 2.65 4.56
CA VAL A 20 -3.22 3.78 5.20
C VAL A 20 -3.40 3.68 6.70
N GLN A 21 -2.31 3.79 7.44
CA GLN A 21 -2.32 3.72 8.90
C GLN A 21 -1.76 5.02 9.49
N PRO A 22 -2.37 5.56 10.56
CA PRO A 22 -1.78 6.67 11.28
C PRO A 22 -0.50 6.21 11.97
N LYS A 23 0.57 6.97 11.79
CA LYS A 23 1.82 6.82 12.54
C LYS A 23 1.81 7.83 13.67
N TYR A 24 2.04 7.34 14.88
CA TYR A 24 2.01 8.16 16.09
C TYR A 24 3.42 8.59 16.47
N ARG A 25 3.55 9.83 16.92
CA ARG A 25 4.82 10.40 17.37
C ARG A 25 5.38 9.57 18.52
N THR A 26 6.65 9.20 18.42
CA THR A 26 7.34 8.46 19.49
C THR A 26 7.40 9.33 20.76
N GLY A 27 6.95 8.77 21.89
CA GLY A 27 6.91 9.48 23.17
C GLY A 27 5.66 10.34 23.40
N SER A 28 4.71 10.37 22.47
CA SER A 28 3.41 11.04 22.67
C SER A 28 2.26 10.19 22.11
N PRO A 29 1.83 9.16 22.86
CA PRO A 29 0.70 8.32 22.47
C PRO A 29 -0.54 9.17 22.21
N GLY A 30 -1.11 9.06 21.01
CA GLY A 30 -2.29 9.83 20.59
C GLY A 30 -1.99 11.06 19.72
N GLN A 31 -0.73 11.49 19.61
CA GLN A 31 -0.36 12.52 18.62
C GLN A 31 0.01 11.84 17.30
N ILE A 32 -0.82 12.03 16.27
CA ILE A 32 -0.53 11.59 14.91
C ILE A 32 0.65 12.41 14.37
N GLU A 33 1.73 11.73 14.01
CA GLU A 33 2.87 12.29 13.29
C GLU A 33 2.59 12.39 11.79
N GLY A 34 1.80 11.45 11.27
CA GLY A 34 1.30 11.46 9.91
C GLY A 34 0.67 10.12 9.55
N TYR A 35 0.68 9.80 8.27
CA TYR A 35 0.07 8.62 7.69
C TYR A 35 1.08 7.89 6.82
N VAL A 36 1.11 6.57 6.94
CA VAL A 36 1.92 5.68 6.09
C VAL A 36 0.99 4.74 5.35
N SER A 37 1.33 4.38 4.12
CA SER A 37 0.57 3.39 3.35
C SER A 37 1.31 2.06 3.25
N ARG A 38 0.55 0.98 3.38
CA ARG A 38 0.95 -0.38 3.06
C ARG A 38 0.16 -0.81 1.84
N CYS A 39 0.84 -1.36 0.85
CA CYS A 39 0.18 -1.87 -0.35
C CYS A 39 0.30 -3.39 -0.42
N THR A 40 -0.79 -4.04 -0.83
CA THR A 40 -0.79 -5.44 -1.22
C THR A 40 -1.15 -5.53 -2.70
N VAL A 41 -0.31 -6.19 -3.48
CA VAL A 41 -0.56 -6.51 -4.88
C VAL A 41 -0.99 -7.97 -4.98
N THR A 42 -2.11 -8.23 -5.65
CA THR A 42 -2.58 -9.59 -5.99
C THR A 42 -2.86 -9.68 -7.49
N ARG A 43 -2.82 -10.88 -8.07
CA ARG A 43 -3.34 -11.09 -9.43
C ARG A 43 -4.84 -11.34 -9.42
N LEU A 44 -5.52 -10.78 -10.41
CA LEU A 44 -6.98 -10.92 -10.57
C LEU A 44 -7.39 -12.34 -10.96
N ASP A 45 -6.50 -13.11 -11.60
CA ASP A 45 -6.74 -14.49 -12.01
C ASP A 45 -6.47 -15.53 -10.89
N GLY A 46 -6.04 -15.07 -9.71
CA GLY A 46 -5.71 -15.93 -8.57
C GLY A 46 -4.38 -16.67 -8.71
N SER A 47 -3.61 -16.44 -9.77
CA SER A 47 -2.26 -17.00 -9.92
C SER A 47 -1.26 -16.29 -9.00
N PRO A 48 -0.12 -16.93 -8.68
CA PRO A 48 0.94 -16.28 -7.92
C PRO A 48 1.42 -14.98 -8.57
N VAL A 49 1.66 -13.97 -7.73
CA VAL A 49 2.23 -12.68 -8.10
C VAL A 49 3.73 -12.81 -8.35
N TYR A 50 4.44 -13.52 -7.47
CA TYR A 50 5.89 -13.64 -7.49
C TYR A 50 6.38 -14.89 -6.75
N GLN A 51 7.33 -15.65 -7.30
CA GLN A 51 7.97 -16.83 -6.67
C GLN A 51 7.03 -17.86 -5.97
N GLY A 52 5.78 -17.95 -6.39
CA GLY A 52 4.78 -18.83 -5.76
C GLY A 52 3.92 -18.15 -4.69
N ASP A 53 4.22 -16.90 -4.32
CA ASP A 53 3.41 -16.08 -3.43
C ASP A 53 2.16 -15.55 -4.13
N LEU A 54 1.00 -15.75 -3.51
CA LEU A 54 -0.30 -15.25 -4.00
C LEU A 54 -0.47 -13.73 -3.85
N GLN A 55 0.38 -13.10 -3.04
CA GLN A 55 0.34 -11.68 -2.77
C GLN A 55 1.75 -11.15 -2.58
N TYR A 56 1.99 -9.92 -3.04
CA TYR A 56 3.23 -9.20 -2.80
C TYR A 56 2.92 -7.98 -1.92
N GLN A 57 3.57 -7.89 -0.76
CA GLN A 57 3.34 -6.82 0.21
C GLN A 57 4.46 -5.79 0.14
N ILE A 58 4.08 -4.54 -0.05
CA ILE A 58 4.96 -3.38 0.04
C ILE A 58 4.65 -2.70 1.37
N PHE A 59 5.60 -2.77 2.29
CA PHE A 59 5.49 -2.21 3.63
C PHE A 59 5.51 -0.68 3.64
N ASP A 60 5.58 -0.11 4.83
CA ASP A 60 5.46 1.32 5.11
C ASP A 60 6.43 2.14 4.25
N GLY A 61 5.87 3.12 3.52
CA GLY A 61 6.63 4.11 2.76
C GLY A 61 6.96 5.35 3.58
N GLU A 62 6.98 6.51 2.91
CA GLU A 62 7.14 7.80 3.57
C GLU A 62 5.95 8.14 4.48
N ILE A 63 6.21 9.01 5.46
CA ILE A 63 5.17 9.54 6.35
C ILE A 63 4.65 10.84 5.74
N PHE A 64 3.34 10.89 5.47
CA PHE A 64 2.68 12.07 4.93
C PHE A 64 1.76 12.70 5.97
N ILE A 65 1.64 14.03 5.95
CA ILE A 65 0.73 14.75 6.86
C ILE A 65 -0.73 14.52 6.44
N ASP A 66 -0.98 14.33 5.14
CA ASP A 66 -2.31 14.11 4.59
C ASP A 66 -2.49 12.67 4.05
N LEU A 67 -3.72 12.18 4.15
CA LEU A 67 -4.08 10.82 3.78
C LEU A 67 -4.06 10.60 2.26
N GLU A 68 -4.35 11.62 1.44
CA GLU A 68 -4.31 11.47 -0.02
C GLU A 68 -2.90 11.25 -0.55
N SER A 69 -1.92 11.99 -0.04
CA SER A 69 -0.50 11.81 -0.37
C SER A 69 -0.02 10.42 0.02
N ALA A 70 -0.40 9.92 1.20
CA ALA A 70 -0.09 8.55 1.60
C ALA A 70 -0.70 7.51 0.66
N ILE A 71 -1.94 7.72 0.19
CA ILE A 71 -2.57 6.84 -0.80
C ILE A 71 -1.81 6.88 -2.14
N ARG A 72 -1.47 8.07 -2.64
CA ARG A 72 -0.75 8.24 -3.91
C ARG A 72 0.62 7.59 -3.87
N ASP A 73 1.33 7.73 -2.75
CA ASP A 73 2.60 7.02 -2.52
C ASP A 73 2.43 5.49 -2.58
N GLY A 74 1.42 4.96 -1.88
CA GLY A 74 1.15 3.52 -1.88
C GLY A 74 0.80 2.99 -3.26
N GLU A 75 0.01 3.75 -4.04
CA GLU A 75 -0.30 3.41 -5.43
C GLU A 75 0.96 3.44 -6.31
N GLN A 76 1.77 4.49 -6.19
CA GLN A 76 2.97 4.65 -7.00
C GLN A 76 3.95 3.51 -6.76
N ARG A 77 4.25 3.19 -5.50
CA ARG A 77 5.16 2.09 -5.16
C ARG A 77 4.65 0.74 -5.67
N ALA A 78 3.34 0.52 -5.64
CA ALA A 78 2.74 -0.69 -6.19
C ALA A 78 2.90 -0.80 -7.71
N ARG A 79 2.71 0.30 -8.43
CA ARG A 79 2.95 0.38 -9.87
C ARG A 79 4.43 0.17 -10.19
N ASP A 80 5.33 0.74 -9.40
CA ASP A 80 6.77 0.57 -9.57
C ASP A 80 7.19 -0.89 -9.33
N ALA A 81 6.65 -1.55 -8.30
CA ALA A 81 6.88 -2.98 -8.06
C ALA A 81 6.38 -3.83 -9.24
N ILE A 82 5.20 -3.54 -9.79
CA ILE A 82 4.71 -4.23 -10.99
C ILE A 82 5.66 -4.01 -12.19
N ASN A 83 6.07 -2.76 -12.43
CA ASN A 83 6.92 -2.40 -13.57
C ASN A 83 8.33 -2.99 -13.48
N THR A 84 8.85 -3.18 -12.27
CA THR A 84 10.18 -3.75 -12.01
C THR A 84 10.16 -5.26 -11.81
N GLY A 85 8.99 -5.89 -11.85
CA GLY A 85 8.84 -7.35 -11.75
C GLY A 85 8.95 -7.89 -10.32
N PHE A 86 8.52 -7.11 -9.33
CA PHE A 86 8.49 -7.43 -7.90
C PHE A 86 9.88 -7.70 -7.31
N PRO A 87 10.72 -6.65 -7.17
CA PRO A 87 12.07 -6.77 -6.61
C PRO A 87 12.03 -7.26 -5.14
N HIS A 88 13.09 -7.95 -4.73
CA HIS A 88 13.27 -8.46 -3.37
C HIS A 88 13.67 -7.38 -2.36
#